data_AF-A0A482IYL9-F1
#
_entry.id   AF-A0A482IYL9-F1
#
_cell.length_a   1.000
_cell.length_b   1.000
_cell.length_c   1.000
_cell.angle_alpha   90.00
_cell.angle_beta   90.00
_cell.angle_gamma   90.00
#
_symmetry.space_group_name_H-M   'P 1'
#
loop_
_entity.id
_entity.type
_entity.pdbx_description
1 polymer ?
#
loop_
_entity_poly.entity_id
_entity_poly.type
_entity_poly.pdbx_seq_one_letter_code
_entity_poly.pdbx_strand_id
1 'polypeptide(L)' 'MDKLDRRQLRHCVPVINSGGRPAYVPLSSVPQPWQDELRDIIRREQVPIFSLEGRGDCMFVWDWSSWLDDELFCPF' A
#
# COMPACT_ATOMS: atom_id res chain seq x y z
N MET A 1 6.99 -11.18 -17.56
CA MET A 1 7.71 -10.36 -16.56
C MET A 1 7.34 -10.95 -15.22
N ASP A 2 8.29 -11.54 -14.52
CA ASP A 2 7.99 -12.22 -13.26
C ASP A 2 7.50 -11.21 -12.22
N LYS A 3 6.52 -11.63 -11.42
CA LYS A 3 5.96 -10.83 -10.33
C LYS A 3 7.08 -10.53 -9.33
N LEU A 4 7.33 -9.26 -9.01
CA LEU A 4 8.23 -8.91 -7.90
C LEU A 4 7.80 -9.65 -6.64
N ASP A 5 8.71 -10.17 -5.83
CA ASP A 5 8.33 -10.72 -4.54
C ASP A 5 7.92 -9.57 -3.57
N ARG A 6 7.17 -9.89 -2.51
CA ARG A 6 6.71 -8.87 -1.56
C ARG A 6 7.87 -8.21 -0.77
N ARG A 7 9.01 -8.88 -0.59
CA ARG A 7 10.19 -8.24 0.02
C ARG A 7 10.78 -7.18 -0.90
N GLN A 8 10.77 -7.41 -2.21
CA GLN A 8 11.20 -6.42 -3.21
C GLN A 8 10.25 -5.23 -3.22
N LEU A 9 8.93 -5.44 -3.10
CA LEU A 9 7.97 -4.34 -2.97
C LEU A 9 8.27 -3.44 -1.77
N ARG A 10 8.65 -4.02 -0.63
CA ARG A 10 9.04 -3.25 0.57
C ARG A 10 10.17 -2.25 0.31
N HIS A 11 11.05 -2.55 -0.64
CA HIS A 11 12.18 -1.69 -0.99
C HIS A 11 11.91 -0.77 -2.19
N CYS A 12 11.09 -1.20 -3.15
CA CYS A 12 10.86 -0.47 -4.39
C CYS A 12 9.67 0.50 -4.31
N VAL A 13 8.69 0.25 -3.45
CA VAL A 13 7.53 1.13 -3.28
C VAL A 13 7.90 2.26 -2.31
N PRO A 14 7.81 3.54 -2.72
CA PRO A 14 8.20 4.65 -1.87
C PRO A 14 7.23 4.82 -0.71
N VAL A 15 7.78 5.07 0.48
CA VAL A 15 7.03 5.53 1.65
C VAL A 15 7.25 7.03 1.79
N ILE A 16 6.15 7.78 1.92
CA ILE A 16 6.20 9.22 2.10
C ILE A 16 6.22 9.55 3.59
N ASN A 17 7.11 10.45 3.98
CA ASN A 17 7.21 10.94 5.34
C ASN A 17 6.20 12.08 5.59
N SER A 18 5.55 12.07 6.74
CA SER A 18 4.74 13.17 7.26
C SER A 18 5.17 13.47 8.70
N GLY A 19 5.43 14.74 9.02
CA GLY A 19 5.93 15.12 10.35
C GLY A 19 7.24 14.43 10.75
N GLY A 20 8.10 14.12 9.78
CA GLY A 20 9.37 13.43 10.01
C GLY A 20 9.27 11.91 10.25
N ARG A 21 8.08 11.31 10.06
CA ARG A 21 7.86 9.87 10.23
C ARG A 21 7.30 9.24 8.95
N PRO A 22 7.67 7.98 8.62
CA PRO A 22 7.00 7.23 7.55
C PRO A 22 5.50 7.18 7.83
N ALA A 23 4.70 7.63 6.87
CA ALA A 23 3.27 7.84 7.11
C ALA A 23 2.40 7.05 6.12
N TYR A 24 2.70 7.10 4.82
CA TYR A 24 1.80 6.53 3.81
C TYR A 24 2.51 6.10 2.53
N VAL A 25 1.84 5.21 1.80
CA VAL A 25 2.27 4.64 0.53
C VAL A 25 1.28 5.06 -0.57
N PRO A 26 1.73 5.74 -1.65
CA PRO A 26 0.88 6.05 -2.78
C PRO A 26 0.55 4.78 -3.56
N LEU A 27 -0.74 4.46 -3.71
CA LEU A 27 -1.16 3.24 -4.41
C LEU A 27 -0.75 3.26 -5.89
N SER A 28 -0.62 4.44 -6.48
CA SER A 28 -0.11 4.65 -7.84
C SER A 28 1.34 4.19 -8.04
N SER A 29 2.12 4.09 -6.95
CA SER A 29 3.52 3.68 -6.98
C SER A 29 3.73 2.17 -6.80
N VAL A 30 2.66 1.42 -6.49
CA VAL A 30 2.72 -0.04 -6.42
C VAL A 30 2.77 -0.60 -7.84
N PRO A 31 3.76 -1.43 -8.18
CA PRO A 31 3.87 -1.99 -9.52
C PRO A 31 2.80 -3.05 -9.79
N GLN A 32 2.41 -3.20 -11.05
CA GLN A 32 1.58 -4.31 -11.49
C GLN A 32 2.34 -5.65 -11.38
N PRO A 33 1.65 -6.78 -11.11
CA PRO A 33 0.21 -6.94 -10.90
C PRO A 33 -0.27 -6.66 -9.45
N TRP A 34 0.64 -6.28 -8.54
CA TRP A 34 0.31 -6.13 -7.12
C TRP A 34 -0.64 -4.99 -6.80
N GLN A 35 -0.62 -3.95 -7.63
CA GLN A 35 -1.54 -2.83 -7.46
C GLN A 35 -3.01 -3.27 -7.59
N ASP A 36 -3.32 -4.17 -8.52
CA ASP A 36 -4.67 -4.66 -8.72
C ASP A 36 -5.10 -5.59 -7.57
N GLU A 37 -4.22 -6.51 -7.16
CA GLU A 37 -4.44 -7.36 -5.98
C GLU A 37 -4.67 -6.55 -4.71
N LEU A 38 -3.88 -5.49 -4.51
CA LEU A 38 -4.01 -4.60 -3.37
C LEU A 38 -5.34 -3.83 -3.41
N ARG A 39 -5.77 -3.34 -4.59
CA ARG A 39 -7.07 -2.67 -4.74
C ARG A 39 -8.24 -3.60 -4.43
N ASP A 40 -8.16 -4.86 -4.83
CA ASP A 40 -9.18 -5.85 -4.53
C ASP A 40 -9.28 -6.13 -3.03
N ILE A 41 -8.14 -6.26 -2.35
CA ILE A 41 -8.10 -6.43 -0.89
C ILE A 41 -8.61 -5.18 -0.17
N ILE A 42 -8.20 -3.98 -0.60
CA ILE A 42 -8.69 -2.71 -0.04
C ILE A 42 -10.22 -2.64 -0.12
N ARG A 43 -10.80 -3.03 -1.26
CA ARG A 43 -12.26 -3.05 -1.44
C ARG A 43 -12.92 -4.12 -0.57
N ARG A 44 -12.36 -5.33 -0.52
CA ARG A 44 -12.94 -6.47 0.18
C ARG A 44 -12.93 -6.29 1.70
N GLU A 45 -11.80 -5.82 2.23
CA GLU A 45 -11.58 -5.64 3.68
C GLU A 45 -11.90 -4.21 4.14
N GLN A 46 -12.43 -3.35 3.26
CA GLN A 46 -12.76 -1.94 3.56
C GLN A 46 -11.59 -1.16 4.19
N VAL A 47 -10.37 -1.39 3.69
CA VAL A 47 -9.14 -0.78 4.21
C VAL A 47 -9.20 0.72 3.98
N PRO A 48 -8.94 1.56 5.01
CA PRO A 48 -9.00 3.00 4.84
C PRO A 48 -7.94 3.48 3.85
N ILE A 49 -8.40 4.20 2.83
CA ILE A 49 -7.56 4.97 1.92
C ILE A 49 -7.93 6.44 1.99
N PHE A 50 -6.97 7.29 1.65
CA PHE A 50 -7.21 8.74 1.58
C PHE A 50 -6.49 9.32 0.39
N SER A 51 -7.11 10.31 -0.23
CA SER A 51 -6.54 11.00 -1.38
C SER A 51 -5.69 12.18 -0.88
N LEU A 52 -4.44 12.24 -1.33
CA LEU A 52 -3.58 13.40 -1.12
C LEU A 52 -3.41 14.18 -2.41
N GLU A 53 -3.49 15.50 -2.31
CA GLU A 53 -3.31 16.40 -3.44
C GLU A 53 -1.95 16.14 -4.13
N GLY A 54 -1.99 15.94 -5.45
CA GLY A 54 -0.81 15.64 -6.25
C GLY A 54 -0.22 14.23 -6.11
N ARG A 55 -0.77 13.36 -5.26
CA ARG A 55 -0.29 11.96 -5.07
C ARG A 55 -1.34 10.90 -5.32
N GLY A 56 -2.61 11.28 -5.31
CA GLY A 56 -3.74 10.37 -5.48
C GLY A 56 -3.97 9.54 -4.22
N ASP A 57 -4.57 8.37 -4.40
CA ASP A 57 -4.95 7.50 -3.29
C ASP A 57 -3.74 6.89 -2.61
N CYS A 58 -3.73 7.00 -1.28
CA CYS A 58 -2.69 6.51 -0.40
C CYS A 58 -3.30 5.60 0.66
N MET A 59 -2.49 4.63 1.11
CA MET A 59 -2.77 3.84 2.31
C MET A 59 -1.74 4.16 3.40
N PHE A 60 -2.07 3.91 4.66
CA PHE A 60 -1.10 4.08 5.73
C PHE A 60 0.03 3.04 5.66
N VAL A 61 1.20 3.42 6.18
CA VAL A 61 2.39 2.56 6.15
C VAL A 61 2.22 1.26 6.95
N TRP A 62 1.40 1.27 8.02
CA TRP A 62 1.12 0.05 8.80
C TRP A 62 0.25 -0.93 8.02
N ASP A 63 -0.80 -0.46 7.34
CA ASP A 63 -1.66 -1.29 6.49
C ASP A 63 -0.85 -1.88 5.33
N TRP A 64 0.07 -1.09 4.76
CA TRP A 64 1.01 -1.57 3.76
C TRP A 64 1.92 -2.68 4.30
N SER A 65 2.46 -2.52 5.52
CA SER A 65 3.29 -3.56 6.13
C SER A 65 2.50 -4.83 6.38
N SER A 66 1.31 -4.73 6.98
CA SER A 66 0.44 -5.89 7.20
C SER A 66 0.09 -6.60 5.90
N TRP A 67 -0.14 -5.85 4.81
CA TRP A 67 -0.39 -6.47 3.51
C TRP A 67 0.81 -7.25 3.00
N LEU A 68 2.01 -6.68 3.11
CA LEU A 68 3.25 -7.35 2.71
C LEU A 68 3.48 -8.65 3.48
N ASP A 69 3.07 -8.68 4.74
CA ASP A 69 3.25 -9.81 5.65
C ASP A 69 2.07 -10.81 5.63
N ASP A 70 1.09 -10.67 4.71
CA ASP A 70 -0.14 -11.49 4.64
C ASP A 70 -1.06 -11.37 5.88
N GLU A 71 -0.92 -10.28 6.63
CA GLU A 71 -1.66 -10.02 7.87
C GLU A 71 -2.68 -8.89 7.73
N LEU A 72 -2.87 -8.33 6.53
CA LEU A 72 -3.84 -7.25 6.35
C LEU A 72 -5.26 -7.77 6.54
N PHE A 73 -5.82 -7.42 7.68
CA PHE A 73 -7.20 -7.63 8.05
C PHE A 73 -7.74 -6.34 8.67
N CYS A 74 -8.81 -5.79 8.09
CA CYS A 74 -9.53 -4.68 8.70
C CYS A 74 -10.82 -5.25 9.32
N PRO A 75 -10.91 -5.36 10.66
CA PRO A 75 -12.14 -5.75 11.32
C PRO A 75 -13.14 -4.59 11.30
N PHE A 76 -13.78 -4.33 10.15
CA PHE A 76 -14.89 -3.38 10.03
C PHE A 76 -16.02 -3.94 9.17
#